data_AF-A0A535S4K4-F1
#
_entry.id   AF-A0A535S4K4-F1
#
_cell.length_a   1.000
_cell.length_b   1.000
_cell.length_c   1.000
_cell.angle_alpha   90.00
_cell.angle_beta   90.00
_cell.angle_gamma   90.00
#
_symmetry.space_group_name_H-M   'P 1'
#
loop_
_entity.id
_entity.type
_entity.pdbx_description
1 polymer ?
#
loop_
_entity_poly.entity_id
_entity_poly.type
_entity_poly.pdbx_seq_one_letter_code
_entity_poly.pdbx_strand_id
1 'polypeptide(L)'
;VLTAMVALALSVAGLSLTPPALAPPTASPVPPPFVRLLIPAIGVNATIESVGVQPDGTMETPTQRPWNDVGWYNSGPRPGERGSAVIAGHLDRPGGNPAVFWRLRDLRVGDSVLVVDASGKALRFHVTRFIFFQPQDAPVQDIFGNTAGSFLNLTTCAGDWIPTQHQTARRLVVYTSFAGQAPAYTPTVTPTTRSQKGLSIAGTYNGSMYDEIKQQTTYISVFIKQSKGRADFRGTFTVTSPSQRAYPLHGKVDLQGNFSFTVQQPGGQMPLYFYGTVQHQQAVDYLHGYFCSSSTNSCSVNTGYFTVGPRY
;
A
#
# COMPACT_ATOMS: atom_id res chain seq x y z
N VAL A 1 -70.98 68.18 7.52
CA VAL A 1 -71.37 68.11 6.09
C VAL A 1 -70.10 68.20 5.27
N LEU A 2 -69.88 67.18 4.43
CA LEU A 2 -69.01 67.09 3.24
C LEU A 2 -67.56 67.63 3.26
N THR A 3 -66.62 66.68 3.18
CA THR A 3 -65.54 66.55 2.18
C THR A 3 -65.43 67.57 1.04
N ALA A 4 -64.20 68.02 0.72
CA ALA A 4 -63.51 67.67 -0.55
C ALA A 4 -62.14 68.37 -0.77
N MET A 5 -61.15 67.54 -1.14
CA MET A 5 -60.02 67.73 -2.09
C MET A 5 -58.96 68.82 -1.77
N VAL A 6 -57.67 68.56 -1.87
CA VAL A 6 -56.94 68.31 -3.13
C VAL A 6 -55.76 67.34 -2.92
N ALA A 7 -55.62 66.40 -3.85
CA ALA A 7 -54.50 65.48 -3.96
C ALA A 7 -53.36 66.12 -4.78
N LEU A 8 -52.14 66.07 -4.26
CA LEU A 8 -50.91 66.38 -5.00
C LEU A 8 -50.09 65.09 -5.09
N ALA A 9 -50.03 64.51 -6.29
CA ALA A 9 -49.22 63.32 -6.55
C ALA A 9 -47.76 63.75 -6.81
N LEU A 10 -46.86 63.43 -5.89
CA LEU A 10 -45.42 63.43 -6.15
C LEU A 10 -45.00 62.05 -6.65
N SER A 11 -44.43 62.02 -7.85
CA SER A 11 -43.81 60.83 -8.44
C SER A 11 -42.48 60.53 -7.75
N VAL A 12 -42.45 59.44 -6.98
CA VAL A 12 -41.19 58.88 -6.48
C VAL A 12 -40.67 57.93 -7.56
N ALA A 13 -39.64 58.34 -8.28
CA ALA A 13 -38.90 57.46 -9.19
C ALA A 13 -38.28 56.33 -8.36
N GLY A 14 -38.75 55.09 -8.57
CA GLY A 14 -38.27 53.91 -7.87
C GLY A 14 -36.83 53.57 -8.30
N LEU A 15 -35.90 53.66 -7.36
CA LEU A 15 -34.60 52.99 -7.46
C LEU A 15 -34.85 51.48 -7.32
N SER A 16 -34.84 50.77 -8.44
CA SER A 16 -34.84 49.31 -8.45
C SER A 16 -33.48 48.79 -8.00
N LEU A 17 -33.36 48.47 -6.72
CA LEU A 17 -32.22 47.71 -6.18
C LEU A 17 -32.41 46.23 -6.56
N THR A 18 -31.90 45.82 -7.71
CA THR A 18 -31.78 44.40 -8.03
C THR A 18 -30.67 43.78 -7.16
N PRO A 19 -30.96 42.75 -6.35
CA PRO A 19 -29.90 42.05 -5.63
C PRO A 19 -28.97 41.39 -6.64
N PRO A 20 -27.64 41.45 -6.45
CA PRO A 20 -26.71 40.74 -7.33
C PRO A 20 -27.05 39.26 -7.30
N ALA A 21 -27.24 38.66 -8.48
CA ALA A 21 -27.45 37.24 -8.61
C ALA A 21 -26.25 36.51 -7.99
N LEU A 22 -26.48 35.74 -6.92
CA LEU A 22 -25.48 34.84 -6.38
C LEU A 22 -25.07 33.89 -7.50
N ALA A 23 -23.78 33.91 -7.85
CA ALA A 23 -23.21 32.92 -8.74
C ALA A 23 -23.55 31.51 -8.22
N PRO A 24 -23.92 30.55 -9.09
CA PRO A 24 -24.18 29.19 -8.66
C PRO A 24 -22.93 28.66 -7.93
N PRO A 25 -23.10 27.93 -6.81
CA PRO A 25 -21.96 27.36 -6.10
C PRO A 25 -21.19 26.48 -7.08
N THR A 26 -19.94 26.85 -7.33
CA THR A 26 -18.99 25.99 -8.06
C THR A 26 -18.92 24.67 -7.29
N ALA A 27 -19.42 23.60 -7.89
CA ALA A 27 -19.31 22.27 -7.31
C ALA A 27 -17.83 22.03 -6.98
N SER A 28 -17.54 21.75 -5.70
CA SER A 28 -16.17 21.43 -5.29
C SER A 28 -15.71 20.21 -6.08
N PRO A 29 -14.47 20.20 -6.64
CA PRO A 29 -13.98 19.06 -7.40
C PRO A 29 -14.06 17.78 -6.57
N VAL A 30 -14.59 16.69 -7.16
CA VAL A 30 -14.58 15.37 -6.52
C VAL A 30 -13.11 14.98 -6.24
N PRO A 31 -12.73 14.65 -4.99
CA PRO A 31 -11.34 14.31 -4.70
C PRO A 31 -10.93 12.99 -5.40
N PRO A 32 -9.71 12.90 -5.96
CA PRO A 32 -9.24 11.71 -6.67
C PRO A 32 -9.34 10.43 -5.81
N PRO A 33 -9.72 9.28 -6.37
CA PRO A 33 -9.84 8.04 -5.61
C PRO A 33 -8.46 7.58 -5.10
N PHE A 34 -8.44 6.89 -3.96
CA PHE A 34 -7.24 6.19 -3.50
C PHE A 34 -7.02 4.93 -4.32
N VAL A 35 -5.80 4.75 -4.81
CA VAL A 35 -5.45 3.66 -5.74
C VAL A 35 -4.40 2.73 -5.17
N ARG A 36 -3.67 3.14 -4.12
CA ARG A 36 -2.57 2.34 -3.58
C ARG A 36 -2.41 2.47 -2.07
N LEU A 37 -2.17 1.35 -1.40
CA LEU A 37 -1.68 1.26 -0.03
C LEU A 37 -0.22 0.78 -0.04
N LEU A 38 0.67 1.52 0.60
CA LEU A 38 2.06 1.14 0.79
C LEU A 38 2.38 1.02 2.28
N ILE A 39 2.98 -0.10 2.69
CA ILE A 39 3.50 -0.28 4.06
C ILE A 39 4.92 -0.84 3.94
N PRO A 40 5.93 0.04 3.82
CA PRO A 40 7.30 -0.38 3.49
C PRO A 40 7.90 -1.40 4.47
N ALA A 41 7.61 -1.25 5.77
CA ALA A 41 8.16 -2.11 6.83
C ALA A 41 7.82 -3.60 6.66
N ILE A 42 6.72 -3.90 5.96
CA ILE A 42 6.23 -5.27 5.73
C ILE A 42 6.06 -5.60 4.25
N GLY A 43 6.55 -4.73 3.36
CA GLY A 43 6.52 -4.93 1.91
C GLY A 43 5.13 -4.87 1.26
N VAL A 44 4.13 -4.28 1.92
CA VAL A 44 2.78 -4.13 1.31
C VAL A 44 2.82 -3.05 0.25
N ASN A 45 2.33 -3.40 -0.94
CA ASN A 45 2.08 -2.50 -2.05
C ASN A 45 0.84 -3.00 -2.82
N ALA A 46 -0.33 -2.60 -2.33
CA ALA A 46 -1.61 -3.18 -2.73
C ALA A 46 -2.48 -2.14 -3.44
N THR A 47 -3.23 -2.56 -4.47
CA THR A 47 -4.29 -1.72 -5.02
C THR A 47 -5.42 -1.59 -4.00
N ILE A 48 -6.03 -0.42 -3.95
CA ILE A 48 -7.19 -0.16 -3.09
C ILE A 48 -8.46 -0.28 -3.93
N GLU A 49 -9.33 -1.21 -3.56
CA GLU A 49 -10.71 -1.32 -4.04
C GLU A 49 -11.64 -0.55 -3.10
N SER A 50 -12.64 0.15 -3.64
CA SER A 50 -13.73 0.71 -2.84
C SER A 50 -14.72 -0.40 -2.54
N VAL A 51 -14.93 -0.71 -1.26
CA VAL A 51 -15.82 -1.80 -0.83
C VAL A 51 -16.91 -1.29 0.13
N GLY A 52 -18.09 -1.88 0.05
CA GLY A 52 -19.26 -1.54 0.83
C GLY A 52 -19.47 -2.46 2.03
N VAL A 53 -20.74 -2.75 2.29
CA VAL A 53 -21.20 -3.65 3.36
C VAL A 53 -22.03 -4.75 2.73
N GLN A 54 -21.78 -5.99 3.14
CA GLN A 54 -22.57 -7.16 2.77
C GLN A 54 -23.96 -7.10 3.44
N PRO A 55 -24.95 -7.90 2.96
CA PRO A 55 -26.29 -7.94 3.55
C PRO A 55 -26.31 -8.32 5.04
N ASP A 56 -25.28 -9.03 5.52
CA ASP A 56 -25.13 -9.44 6.92
C ASP A 56 -24.51 -8.35 7.82
N GLY A 57 -24.22 -7.16 7.26
CA GLY A 57 -23.63 -6.05 7.99
C GLY A 57 -22.09 -6.08 8.07
N THR A 58 -21.44 -7.09 7.49
CA THR A 58 -19.97 -7.17 7.47
C THR A 58 -19.38 -6.33 6.34
N MET A 59 -18.17 -5.83 6.53
CA MET A 59 -17.44 -5.13 5.47
C MET A 59 -17.16 -6.10 4.31
N GLU A 60 -17.41 -5.66 3.08
CA GLU A 60 -17.02 -6.39 1.88
C GLU A 60 -15.49 -6.53 1.77
N THR A 61 -15.03 -7.55 1.05
CA THR A 61 -13.60 -7.78 0.78
C THR A 61 -13.26 -7.50 -0.68
N PRO A 62 -11.99 -7.24 -1.02
CA PRO A 62 -11.53 -7.07 -2.40
C PRO A 62 -11.93 -8.25 -3.29
N THR A 63 -12.32 -7.97 -4.53
CA THR A 63 -12.83 -8.99 -5.47
C THR A 63 -11.98 -9.12 -6.72
N GLN A 64 -11.24 -8.09 -7.13
CA GLN A 64 -10.45 -8.13 -8.37
C GLN A 64 -9.24 -9.04 -8.23
N ARG A 65 -8.46 -8.84 -7.16
CA ARG A 65 -7.38 -9.74 -6.75
C ARG A 65 -7.47 -9.95 -5.24
N PRO A 66 -8.42 -10.77 -4.76
CA PRO A 66 -8.76 -10.85 -3.34
C PRO A 66 -7.52 -10.99 -2.45
N TRP A 67 -6.57 -11.83 -2.85
CA TRP A 67 -5.38 -12.15 -2.07
C TRP A 67 -4.28 -11.08 -2.06
N ASN A 68 -4.30 -10.13 -3.01
CA ASN A 68 -3.23 -9.17 -3.24
C ASN A 68 -3.67 -7.70 -3.08
N ASP A 69 -4.98 -7.45 -3.19
CA ASP A 69 -5.58 -6.12 -3.08
C ASP A 69 -6.18 -5.90 -1.70
N VAL A 70 -6.49 -4.65 -1.38
CA VAL A 70 -7.10 -4.25 -0.11
C VAL A 70 -8.36 -3.46 -0.36
N GLY A 71 -9.33 -3.54 0.55
CA GLY A 71 -10.63 -2.91 0.42
C GLY A 71 -10.74 -1.73 1.36
N TRP A 72 -10.97 -0.53 0.85
CA TRP A 72 -11.32 0.64 1.64
C TRP A 72 -12.82 0.72 1.84
N TYR A 73 -13.25 0.83 3.10
CA TYR A 73 -14.65 0.98 3.48
C TYR A 73 -15.19 2.34 3.06
N ASN A 74 -15.99 2.36 1.99
CA ASN A 74 -16.40 3.59 1.31
C ASN A 74 -17.51 4.38 2.00
N SER A 75 -18.19 3.78 2.98
CA SER A 75 -19.22 4.46 3.78
C SER A 75 -18.63 5.16 5.01
N GLY A 76 -17.32 5.01 5.25
CA GLY A 76 -16.56 5.74 6.26
C GLY A 76 -15.88 6.99 5.70
N PRO A 77 -15.15 7.74 6.54
CA PRO A 77 -14.38 8.90 6.11
C PRO A 77 -13.27 8.49 5.12
N ARG A 78 -12.90 9.43 4.23
CA ARG A 78 -11.75 9.23 3.35
C ARG A 78 -10.47 9.25 4.19
N PRO A 79 -9.45 8.42 3.87
CA PRO A 79 -8.13 8.56 4.47
C PRO A 79 -7.68 10.02 4.52
N GLY A 80 -7.34 10.51 5.72
CA GLY A 80 -6.89 11.88 5.98
C GLY A 80 -7.99 12.82 6.48
N GLU A 81 -9.26 12.51 6.23
CA GLU A 81 -10.39 13.23 6.84
C GLU A 81 -10.53 12.89 8.32
N ARG A 82 -11.28 13.73 9.05
CA ARG A 82 -11.59 13.47 10.45
C ARG A 82 -12.45 12.21 10.55
N GLY A 83 -12.04 11.29 11.41
CA GLY A 83 -12.68 9.99 11.57
C GLY A 83 -11.72 8.81 11.33
N SER A 84 -12.23 7.59 11.47
CA SER A 84 -11.50 6.36 11.15
C SER A 84 -11.78 5.88 9.73
N ALA A 85 -10.85 6.11 8.81
CA ALA A 85 -10.85 5.36 7.55
C ALA A 85 -10.45 3.91 7.85
N VAL A 86 -11.08 2.93 7.18
CA VAL A 86 -10.79 1.51 7.42
C VAL A 86 -10.40 0.81 6.12
N ILE A 87 -9.30 0.09 6.14
CA ILE A 87 -8.86 -0.78 5.04
C ILE A 87 -8.74 -2.22 5.52
N ALA A 88 -9.39 -3.14 4.81
CA ALA A 88 -9.34 -4.57 5.07
C ALA A 88 -8.52 -5.32 4.01
N GLY A 89 -7.88 -6.42 4.39
CA GLY A 89 -7.16 -7.30 3.47
C GLY A 89 -7.06 -8.72 4.03
N HIS A 90 -6.92 -9.71 3.16
CA HIS A 90 -6.81 -11.11 3.59
C HIS A 90 -5.49 -11.39 4.30
N LEU A 91 -5.56 -12.23 5.34
CA LEU A 91 -4.38 -12.73 6.04
C LEU A 91 -3.68 -13.74 5.16
N ASP A 92 -4.43 -14.75 4.71
CA ASP A 92 -3.98 -15.90 3.96
C ASP A 92 -4.94 -16.28 2.84
N ARG A 93 -4.49 -17.22 2.02
CA ARG A 93 -5.21 -17.85 0.91
C ARG A 93 -5.73 -19.22 1.35
N PRO A 94 -6.65 -19.85 0.59
CA PRO A 94 -6.96 -21.26 0.78
C PRO A 94 -5.69 -22.10 0.83
N GLY A 95 -5.61 -22.97 1.85
CA GLY A 95 -4.41 -23.77 2.12
C GLY A 95 -3.34 -23.07 2.98
N GLY A 96 -3.60 -21.86 3.50
CA GLY A 96 -2.73 -21.20 4.50
C GLY A 96 -1.55 -20.42 3.90
N ASN A 97 -1.52 -20.22 2.59
CA ASN A 97 -0.47 -19.43 1.95
C ASN A 97 -0.63 -17.93 2.26
N PRO A 98 0.45 -17.16 2.40
CA PRO A 98 0.39 -15.72 2.66
C PRO A 98 -0.47 -14.93 1.66
N ALA A 99 -1.27 -13.99 2.17
CA ALA A 99 -1.96 -12.95 1.40
C ALA A 99 -1.45 -11.54 1.79
N VAL A 100 -2.07 -10.50 1.25
CA VAL A 100 -1.63 -9.10 1.34
C VAL A 100 -1.32 -8.63 2.77
N PHE A 101 -2.09 -9.07 3.77
CA PHE A 101 -1.93 -8.69 5.17
C PHE A 101 -1.33 -9.78 6.05
N TRP A 102 -0.71 -10.82 5.46
CA TRP A 102 -0.02 -11.89 6.21
C TRP A 102 0.94 -11.37 7.27
N ARG A 103 1.75 -10.37 6.89
CA ARG A 103 2.77 -9.72 7.73
C ARG A 103 2.26 -8.51 8.52
N LEU A 104 0.96 -8.25 8.53
CA LEU A 104 0.41 -7.09 9.27
C LEU A 104 0.74 -7.16 10.77
N ARG A 105 0.90 -8.37 11.31
CA ARG A 105 1.34 -8.65 12.68
C ARG A 105 2.78 -8.23 12.99
N ASP A 106 3.61 -8.00 11.96
CA ASP A 106 5.02 -7.66 12.12
C ASP A 106 5.24 -6.14 12.28
N LEU A 107 4.19 -5.33 12.09
CA LEU A 107 4.25 -3.88 12.21
C LEU A 107 4.55 -3.42 13.64
N ARG A 108 5.29 -2.33 13.72
CA ARG A 108 5.70 -1.69 14.97
C ARG A 108 5.14 -0.28 15.06
N VAL A 109 4.96 0.20 16.29
CA VAL A 109 4.62 1.61 16.54
C VAL A 109 5.66 2.51 15.87
N GLY A 110 5.18 3.49 15.11
CA GLY A 110 5.99 4.42 14.31
C GLY A 110 6.12 4.04 12.83
N ASP A 111 5.84 2.79 12.44
CA ASP A 111 5.92 2.37 11.04
C ASP A 111 5.02 3.23 10.15
N SER A 112 5.52 3.56 8.96
CA SER A 112 4.79 4.39 8.00
C SER A 112 3.80 3.56 7.18
N VAL A 113 2.57 4.06 7.09
CA VAL A 113 1.54 3.61 6.17
C VAL A 113 1.24 4.76 5.21
N LEU A 114 1.31 4.51 3.90
CA LEU A 114 1.04 5.50 2.87
C LEU A 114 -0.19 5.10 2.08
N VAL A 115 -1.08 6.06 1.85
CA VAL A 115 -2.21 5.92 0.94
C VAL A 115 -2.01 6.89 -0.22
N VAL A 116 -1.98 6.39 -1.44
CA VAL A 116 -1.72 7.18 -2.65
C VAL A 116 -3.01 7.30 -3.46
N ASP A 117 -3.34 8.52 -3.86
CA ASP A 117 -4.46 8.79 -4.75
C ASP A 117 -4.08 8.72 -6.24
N ALA A 118 -5.09 8.72 -7.11
CA ALA A 118 -4.91 8.64 -8.56
C ALA A 118 -4.11 9.83 -9.15
N SER A 119 -3.93 10.92 -8.40
CA SER A 119 -3.09 12.06 -8.79
C SER A 119 -1.62 11.90 -8.37
N GLY A 120 -1.27 10.81 -7.68
CA GLY A 120 0.08 10.55 -7.17
C GLY A 120 0.38 11.21 -5.82
N LYS A 121 -0.61 11.88 -5.21
CA LYS A 121 -0.48 12.46 -3.88
C LYS A 121 -0.55 11.37 -2.84
N ALA A 122 0.38 11.40 -1.89
CA ALA A 122 0.48 10.42 -0.82
C ALA A 122 0.08 11.03 0.53
N LEU A 123 -0.77 10.33 1.27
CA LEU A 123 -1.09 10.61 2.67
C LEU A 123 -0.29 9.67 3.56
N ARG A 124 0.36 10.21 4.59
CA ARG A 124 1.16 9.43 5.53
C ARG A 124 0.44 9.26 6.86
N PHE A 125 0.52 8.06 7.39
CA PHE A 125 0.08 7.69 8.72
C PHE A 125 1.20 6.95 9.44
N HIS A 126 1.19 7.02 10.78
CA HIS A 126 2.08 6.23 11.62
C HIS A 126 1.29 5.24 12.46
N VAL A 127 1.76 4.00 12.54
CA VAL A 127 1.19 3.00 13.45
C VAL A 127 1.31 3.50 14.89
N THR A 128 0.20 3.50 15.62
CA THR A 128 0.16 3.93 17.02
C THR A 128 0.01 2.75 17.98
N ARG A 129 -0.71 1.71 17.56
CA ARG A 129 -0.91 0.46 18.30
C ARG A 129 -1.49 -0.62 17.40
N PHE A 130 -1.42 -1.87 17.86
CA PHE A 130 -2.09 -3.01 17.24
C PHE A 130 -2.73 -3.87 18.32
N ILE A 131 -3.92 -4.41 18.05
CA ILE A 131 -4.67 -5.24 19.00
C ILE A 131 -5.28 -6.44 18.28
N PHE A 132 -5.25 -7.59 18.96
CA PHE A 132 -6.00 -8.77 18.58
C PHE A 132 -7.30 -8.84 19.37
N PHE A 133 -8.42 -8.85 18.66
CA PHE A 133 -9.75 -9.04 19.24
C PHE A 133 -10.25 -10.44 18.96
N GLN A 134 -11.13 -10.97 19.80
CA GLN A 134 -12.04 -12.02 19.33
C GLN A 134 -13.01 -11.38 18.31
N PRO A 135 -13.45 -12.09 17.26
CA PRO A 135 -14.31 -11.52 16.23
C PRO A 135 -15.54 -10.77 16.79
N GLN A 136 -16.20 -11.36 17.79
CA GLN A 136 -17.39 -10.80 18.45
C GLN A 136 -17.11 -9.63 19.42
N ASP A 137 -15.86 -9.49 19.88
CA ASP A 137 -15.47 -8.47 20.88
C ASP A 137 -14.79 -7.26 20.24
N ALA A 138 -14.65 -7.25 18.91
CA ALA A 138 -14.01 -6.14 18.20
C ALA A 138 -14.84 -4.86 18.41
N PRO A 139 -14.26 -3.79 18.97
CA PRO A 139 -14.99 -2.56 19.28
C PRO A 139 -15.29 -1.79 18.00
N VAL A 140 -16.43 -2.09 17.35
CA VAL A 140 -16.83 -1.51 16.06
C VAL A 140 -16.79 0.02 16.11
N GLN A 141 -17.24 0.63 17.20
CA GLN A 141 -17.23 2.09 17.35
C GLN A 141 -15.80 2.67 17.39
N ASP A 142 -14.84 1.99 18.01
CA ASP A 142 -13.45 2.46 18.02
C ASP A 142 -12.78 2.27 16.65
N ILE A 143 -13.14 1.19 15.95
CA ILE A 143 -12.54 0.81 14.66
C ILE A 143 -13.09 1.69 13.53
N PHE A 144 -14.40 1.93 13.48
CA PHE A 144 -15.06 2.63 12.38
C PHE A 144 -15.55 4.04 12.75
N GLY A 145 -15.89 4.27 14.02
CA GLY A 145 -16.62 5.48 14.47
C GLY A 145 -15.81 6.49 15.27
N ASN A 146 -14.49 6.30 15.44
CA ASN A 146 -13.68 7.23 16.21
C ASN A 146 -13.45 8.55 15.45
N THR A 147 -13.99 9.64 15.98
CA THR A 147 -13.89 10.99 15.38
C THR A 147 -12.92 11.91 16.11
N ALA A 148 -12.14 11.43 17.09
CA ALA A 148 -11.23 12.27 17.88
C ALA A 148 -10.07 12.88 17.08
N GLY A 149 -9.78 12.35 15.90
CA GLY A 149 -8.71 12.78 15.01
C GLY A 149 -8.91 12.24 13.60
N SER A 150 -7.83 12.19 12.81
CA SER A 150 -7.81 11.55 11.50
C SER A 150 -7.01 10.26 11.60
N PHE A 151 -7.67 9.13 11.38
CA PHE A 151 -7.10 7.80 11.56
C PHE A 151 -7.24 6.96 10.29
N LEU A 152 -6.35 5.98 10.17
CA LEU A 152 -6.47 4.89 9.21
C LEU A 152 -6.27 3.57 9.95
N ASN A 153 -7.32 2.77 10.06
CA ASN A 153 -7.26 1.47 10.70
C ASN A 153 -7.13 0.38 9.63
N LEU A 154 -6.16 -0.51 9.82
CA LEU A 154 -5.95 -1.67 8.96
C LEU A 154 -6.45 -2.92 9.67
N THR A 155 -7.19 -3.77 8.98
CA THR A 155 -7.76 -4.97 9.61
C THR A 155 -7.61 -6.24 8.77
N THR A 156 -7.36 -7.36 9.45
CA THR A 156 -7.24 -8.68 8.84
C THR A 156 -7.66 -9.79 9.82
N CYS A 157 -7.90 -10.98 9.29
CA CYS A 157 -8.08 -12.21 10.07
C CYS A 157 -6.80 -12.55 10.86
N ALA A 158 -6.92 -13.23 12.00
CA ALA A 158 -5.79 -13.58 12.83
C ALA A 158 -6.06 -14.81 13.71
N GLY A 159 -5.00 -15.43 14.22
CA GLY A 159 -5.12 -16.64 15.04
C GLY A 159 -5.52 -17.86 14.22
N ASP A 160 -5.88 -18.93 14.92
CA ASP A 160 -6.13 -20.22 14.30
C ASP A 160 -7.45 -20.25 13.52
N TRP A 161 -7.49 -21.02 12.43
CA TRP A 161 -8.72 -21.30 11.70
C TRP A 161 -9.65 -22.21 12.53
N ILE A 162 -10.92 -21.83 12.62
CA ILE A 162 -11.97 -22.60 13.32
C ILE A 162 -12.94 -23.13 12.26
N PRO A 163 -12.78 -24.40 11.80
CA PRO A 163 -13.57 -24.94 10.69
C PRO A 163 -15.07 -24.90 10.93
N THR A 164 -15.51 -25.20 12.16
CA THR A 164 -16.93 -25.24 12.54
C THR A 164 -17.63 -23.89 12.50
N GLN A 165 -16.87 -22.79 12.49
CA GLN A 165 -17.38 -21.42 12.50
C GLN A 165 -17.04 -20.68 11.20
N HIS A 166 -16.30 -21.32 10.28
CA HIS A 166 -15.79 -20.71 9.05
C HIS A 166 -15.09 -19.35 9.26
N GLN A 167 -14.36 -19.20 10.37
CA GLN A 167 -13.65 -17.96 10.72
C GLN A 167 -12.34 -18.24 11.45
N THR A 168 -11.49 -17.22 11.56
CA THR A 168 -10.29 -17.27 12.41
C THR A 168 -10.63 -16.86 13.84
N ALA A 169 -9.90 -17.41 14.82
CA ALA A 169 -10.12 -17.19 16.25
C ALA A 169 -9.96 -15.73 16.69
N ARG A 170 -9.29 -14.90 15.90
CA ARG A 170 -9.02 -13.49 16.19
C ARG A 170 -9.20 -12.59 14.96
N ARG A 171 -9.28 -11.30 15.23
CA ARG A 171 -9.11 -10.21 14.26
C ARG A 171 -7.95 -9.34 14.69
N LEU A 172 -7.02 -9.05 13.80
CA LEU A 172 -5.99 -8.04 14.02
C LEU A 172 -6.50 -6.69 13.53
N VAL A 173 -6.37 -5.66 14.37
CA VAL A 173 -6.56 -4.27 13.99
C VAL A 173 -5.29 -3.48 14.30
N VAL A 174 -4.73 -2.86 13.29
CA VAL A 174 -3.62 -1.90 13.41
C VAL A 174 -4.21 -0.50 13.34
N TYR A 175 -3.98 0.28 14.38
CA TYR A 175 -4.42 1.67 14.49
C TYR A 175 -3.29 2.57 14.04
N THR A 176 -3.62 3.60 13.26
CA THR A 176 -2.66 4.60 12.81
C THR A 176 -3.21 6.01 12.97
N SER A 177 -2.33 7.00 13.13
CA SER A 177 -2.69 8.41 13.17
C SER A 177 -2.13 9.15 11.96
N PHE A 178 -2.90 10.08 11.41
CA PHE A 178 -2.49 10.91 10.29
C PHE A 178 -1.27 11.76 10.65
N ALA A 179 -0.27 11.74 9.76
CA ALA A 179 1.01 12.44 9.90
C ALA A 179 1.18 13.59 8.90
N GLY A 180 0.17 13.83 8.05
CA GLY A 180 0.19 14.85 7.02
C GLY A 180 0.30 14.30 5.60
N GLN A 181 0.32 15.23 4.64
CA GLN A 181 0.59 14.91 3.24
C GLN A 181 2.08 14.61 3.10
N ALA A 182 2.41 13.47 2.50
CA ALA A 182 3.78 13.20 2.06
C ALA A 182 4.00 13.91 0.71
N PRO A 183 5.23 14.40 0.43
CA PRO A 183 5.57 14.80 -0.93
C PRO A 183 5.24 13.64 -1.87
N ALA A 184 4.79 13.96 -3.10
CA ALA A 184 4.47 12.98 -4.13
C ALA A 184 5.52 11.88 -4.12
N TYR A 185 5.10 10.62 -4.04
CA TYR A 185 6.01 9.48 -4.01
C TYR A 185 6.72 9.39 -5.37
N THR A 186 7.77 10.19 -5.51
CA THR A 186 8.84 9.96 -6.45
C THR A 186 9.80 9.06 -5.68
N PRO A 187 10.17 7.87 -6.17
CA PRO A 187 11.26 7.13 -5.58
C PRO A 187 12.55 7.92 -5.81
N THR A 188 12.78 8.95 -4.98
CA THR A 188 14.00 9.74 -4.98
C THR A 188 15.06 8.85 -4.36
N VAL A 189 15.92 8.30 -5.21
CA VAL A 189 17.22 7.77 -4.79
C VAL A 189 18.04 8.97 -4.35
N THR A 190 17.95 9.35 -3.08
CA THR A 190 18.93 10.25 -2.48
C THR A 190 20.12 9.40 -2.02
N PRO A 191 21.31 9.57 -2.62
CA PRO A 191 22.51 8.99 -2.06
C PRO A 191 22.89 9.82 -0.83
N THR A 192 22.73 9.26 0.37
CA THR A 192 23.31 9.84 1.58
C THR A 192 24.27 8.83 2.19
N THR A 193 25.52 9.24 2.21
CA THR A 193 26.72 8.62 2.75
C THR A 193 26.63 8.46 4.27
N ARG A 194 25.95 7.41 4.72
CA ARG A 194 26.25 6.78 6.02
C ARG A 194 26.00 5.29 5.90
N SER A 195 27.03 4.49 6.19
CA SER A 195 26.93 3.03 6.22
C SER A 195 25.88 2.62 7.26
N GLN A 196 24.65 2.37 6.80
CA GLN A 196 23.59 1.80 7.61
C GLN A 196 23.94 0.35 7.97
N LYS A 197 23.56 -0.12 9.16
CA LYS A 197 23.74 -1.54 9.55
C LYS A 197 22.73 -2.42 8.81
N GLY A 198 23.17 -3.57 8.29
CA GLY A 198 22.29 -4.55 7.62
C GLY A 198 22.81 -5.98 7.69
N LEU A 199 21.95 -6.94 7.37
CA LEU A 199 22.29 -8.36 7.30
C LEU A 199 23.31 -8.62 6.18
N SER A 200 24.24 -9.55 6.39
CA SER A 200 25.18 -9.97 5.35
C SER A 200 24.58 -11.11 4.52
N ILE A 201 24.30 -10.84 3.25
CA ILE A 201 23.77 -11.77 2.23
C ILE A 201 24.71 -11.90 1.03
N ALA A 202 26.01 -11.68 1.24
CA ALA A 202 27.01 -11.88 0.20
C ALA A 202 27.03 -13.36 -0.22
N GLY A 203 27.02 -13.62 -1.53
CA GLY A 203 26.97 -14.97 -2.06
C GLY A 203 26.53 -15.03 -3.52
N THR A 204 26.50 -16.25 -4.05
CA THR A 204 25.92 -16.56 -5.35
C THR A 204 24.66 -17.39 -5.12
N TYR A 205 23.56 -16.96 -5.74
CA TYR A 205 22.26 -17.57 -5.60
C TYR A 205 21.72 -17.93 -6.98
N ASN A 206 21.34 -19.18 -7.21
CA ASN A 206 20.72 -19.62 -8.45
C ASN A 206 19.24 -19.87 -8.23
N GLY A 207 18.45 -19.81 -9.29
CA GLY A 207 17.04 -20.17 -9.23
C GLY A 207 16.28 -19.63 -10.42
N SER A 208 15.08 -19.13 -10.18
CA SER A 208 14.19 -18.70 -11.26
C SER A 208 13.38 -17.48 -10.89
N MET A 209 12.92 -16.80 -11.93
CA MET A 209 11.86 -15.81 -11.88
C MET A 209 10.69 -16.33 -12.72
N TYR A 210 9.47 -16.12 -12.23
CA TYR A 210 8.25 -16.52 -12.92
C TYR A 210 7.46 -15.26 -13.24
N ASP A 211 7.21 -14.99 -14.53
CA ASP A 211 6.37 -13.89 -15.01
C ASP A 211 4.91 -14.36 -15.08
N GLU A 212 4.07 -13.85 -14.18
CA GLU A 212 2.66 -14.24 -14.07
C GLU A 212 1.83 -13.79 -15.29
N ILE A 213 2.21 -12.69 -15.94
CA ILE A 213 1.50 -12.14 -17.10
C ILE A 213 1.76 -12.99 -18.33
N LYS A 214 3.03 -13.40 -18.51
CA LYS A 214 3.46 -14.23 -19.65
C LYS A 214 3.35 -15.73 -19.39
N GLN A 215 3.05 -16.13 -18.16
CA GLN A 215 3.09 -17.53 -17.72
C GLN A 215 4.44 -18.20 -18.03
N GLN A 216 5.53 -17.46 -17.84
CA GLN A 216 6.87 -17.85 -18.29
C GLN A 216 7.88 -17.90 -17.15
N THR A 217 8.59 -19.02 -17.03
CA THR A 217 9.74 -19.15 -16.13
C THR A 217 11.03 -18.76 -16.86
N THR A 218 11.83 -17.92 -16.23
CA THR A 218 13.18 -17.54 -16.66
C THR A 218 14.16 -17.98 -15.58
N TYR A 219 15.21 -18.70 -15.96
CA TYR A 219 16.23 -19.13 -15.00
C TYR A 219 17.26 -18.01 -14.82
N ILE A 220 17.68 -17.80 -13.58
CA ILE A 220 18.53 -16.68 -13.20
C ILE A 220 19.61 -17.08 -12.19
N SER A 221 20.67 -16.28 -12.14
CA SER A 221 21.70 -16.32 -11.10
C SER A 221 21.95 -14.90 -10.58
N VAL A 222 22.03 -14.75 -9.27
CA VAL A 222 22.24 -13.47 -8.58
C VAL A 222 23.53 -13.58 -7.77
N PHE A 223 24.53 -12.79 -8.17
CA PHE A 223 25.79 -12.66 -7.44
C PHE A 223 25.75 -11.37 -6.62
N ILE A 224 25.95 -11.47 -5.31
CA ILE A 224 25.94 -10.34 -4.37
C ILE A 224 27.31 -10.19 -3.72
N LYS A 225 27.88 -8.99 -3.88
CA LYS A 225 29.04 -8.49 -3.16
C LYS A 225 28.61 -7.47 -2.11
N GLN A 226 28.88 -7.79 -0.85
CA GLN A 226 28.50 -6.98 0.29
C GLN A 226 29.57 -7.10 1.39
N SER A 227 29.87 -6.00 2.08
CA SER A 227 30.69 -6.05 3.29
C SER A 227 29.81 -6.44 4.47
N LYS A 228 30.27 -7.38 5.30
CA LYS A 228 29.53 -7.86 6.47
C LYS A 228 29.04 -6.68 7.34
N GLY A 229 27.75 -6.66 7.66
CA GLY A 229 27.14 -5.65 8.52
C GLY A 229 26.75 -4.34 7.81
N ARG A 230 27.00 -4.17 6.50
CA ARG A 230 26.52 -3.02 5.73
C ARG A 230 25.16 -3.30 5.11
N ALA A 231 24.27 -2.33 5.11
CA ALA A 231 22.98 -2.46 4.43
C ALA A 231 23.14 -2.53 2.91
N ASP A 232 24.00 -1.69 2.32
CA ASP A 232 24.13 -1.60 0.86
C ASP A 232 24.96 -2.78 0.28
N PHE A 233 24.51 -3.31 -0.85
CA PHE A 233 25.21 -4.32 -1.64
C PHE A 233 25.19 -4.00 -3.14
N ARG A 234 26.11 -4.63 -3.88
CA ARG A 234 26.21 -4.55 -5.34
C ARG A 234 26.42 -5.93 -5.92
N GLY A 235 26.26 -6.11 -7.22
CA GLY A 235 26.44 -7.42 -7.79
C GLY A 235 26.10 -7.54 -9.26
N THR A 236 25.77 -8.76 -9.66
CA THR A 236 25.37 -9.10 -11.02
C THR A 236 24.12 -9.96 -11.01
N PHE A 237 23.14 -9.60 -11.83
CA PHE A 237 21.96 -10.40 -12.13
C PHE A 237 22.14 -11.01 -13.52
N THR A 238 22.10 -12.33 -13.62
CA THR A 238 22.30 -13.07 -14.85
C THR A 238 21.05 -13.83 -15.21
N VAL A 239 20.48 -13.58 -16.39
CA VAL A 239 19.52 -14.49 -17.02
C VAL A 239 20.33 -15.64 -17.60
N THR A 240 20.05 -16.87 -17.23
CA THR A 240 20.75 -18.08 -17.71
C THR A 240 19.97 -18.80 -18.81
N SER A 241 18.64 -18.67 -18.84
CA SER A 241 17.76 -19.20 -19.90
C SER A 241 16.48 -18.36 -19.97
N PRO A 242 15.95 -18.03 -21.18
CA PRO A 242 16.28 -18.59 -22.50
C PRO A 242 17.42 -17.91 -23.25
N SER A 243 17.95 -16.78 -22.76
CA SER A 243 19.12 -16.11 -23.36
C SER A 243 20.08 -15.66 -22.28
N GLN A 244 21.37 -15.98 -22.43
CA GLN A 244 22.36 -15.68 -21.40
C GLN A 244 22.76 -14.20 -21.47
N ARG A 245 22.37 -13.42 -20.47
CA ARG A 245 22.70 -11.99 -20.35
C ARG A 245 22.90 -11.61 -18.89
N ALA A 246 23.91 -10.77 -18.64
CA ALA A 246 24.26 -10.31 -17.29
C ALA A 246 24.11 -8.79 -17.19
N TYR A 247 23.60 -8.34 -16.04
CA TYR A 247 23.25 -6.96 -15.78
C TYR A 247 23.73 -6.56 -14.37
N PRO A 248 24.30 -5.36 -14.19
CA PRO A 248 24.74 -4.93 -12.88
C PRO A 248 23.55 -4.64 -11.96
N LEU A 249 23.69 -5.00 -10.69
CA LEU A 249 22.68 -4.74 -9.66
C LEU A 249 23.21 -3.91 -8.50
N HIS A 250 22.32 -3.16 -7.87
CA HIS A 250 22.57 -2.36 -6.68
C HIS A 250 21.39 -2.49 -5.73
N GLY A 251 21.64 -2.75 -4.44
CA GLY A 251 20.57 -2.97 -3.48
C GLY A 251 20.93 -2.68 -2.05
N LYS A 252 19.97 -2.92 -1.17
CA LYS A 252 20.10 -2.82 0.29
C LYS A 252 19.39 -3.97 0.98
N VAL A 253 19.88 -4.35 2.14
CA VAL A 253 19.22 -5.31 3.05
C VAL A 253 19.32 -4.78 4.48
N ASP A 254 18.21 -4.85 5.21
CA ASP A 254 18.17 -4.45 6.61
C ASP A 254 18.60 -5.61 7.56
N LEU A 255 18.56 -5.38 8.87
CA LEU A 255 18.89 -6.40 9.87
C LEU A 255 17.79 -7.47 10.02
N GLN A 256 16.59 -7.21 9.49
CA GLN A 256 15.45 -8.11 9.50
C GLN A 256 15.44 -9.02 8.26
N GLY A 257 16.38 -8.83 7.33
CA GLY A 257 16.46 -9.61 6.10
C GLY A 257 15.52 -9.13 5.00
N ASN A 258 14.87 -7.97 5.15
CA ASN A 258 14.15 -7.36 4.03
C ASN A 258 15.18 -6.74 3.09
N PHE A 259 15.09 -7.02 1.80
CA PHE A 259 16.01 -6.49 0.80
C PHE A 259 15.26 -5.84 -0.37
N SER A 260 15.95 -4.95 -1.06
CA SER A 260 15.58 -4.51 -2.40
C SER A 260 16.80 -4.27 -3.26
N PHE A 261 16.68 -4.48 -4.57
CA PHE A 261 17.74 -4.16 -5.52
C PHE A 261 17.19 -3.79 -6.90
N THR A 262 17.95 -2.97 -7.61
CA THR A 262 17.69 -2.62 -9.02
C THR A 262 18.70 -3.32 -9.91
N VAL A 263 18.26 -3.80 -11.08
CA VAL A 263 19.08 -4.35 -12.15
C VAL A 263 19.05 -3.39 -13.33
N GLN A 264 20.20 -2.88 -13.73
CA GLN A 264 20.32 -1.90 -14.81
C GLN A 264 20.27 -2.59 -16.18
N GLN A 265 19.32 -2.19 -17.02
CA GLN A 265 19.17 -2.73 -18.38
C GLN A 265 19.89 -1.82 -19.41
N PRO A 266 20.45 -2.39 -20.49
CA PRO A 266 21.12 -1.63 -21.54
C PRO A 266 20.15 -0.77 -22.37
N GLY A 267 20.68 0.25 -23.04
CA GLY A 267 19.92 1.04 -24.02
C GLY A 267 18.89 2.01 -23.43
N GLY A 268 19.05 2.46 -22.18
CA GLY A 268 18.13 3.40 -21.53
C GLY A 268 16.81 2.78 -21.10
N GLN A 269 16.72 1.44 -21.10
CA GLN A 269 15.58 0.70 -20.56
C GLN A 269 15.47 0.92 -19.05
N MET A 270 14.23 0.94 -18.55
CA MET A 270 13.96 1.12 -17.13
C MET A 270 14.59 -0.02 -16.31
N PRO A 271 15.26 0.29 -15.18
CA PRO A 271 15.86 -0.73 -14.35
C PRO A 271 14.78 -1.65 -13.77
N LEU A 272 15.04 -2.97 -13.79
CA LEU A 272 14.18 -3.93 -13.10
C LEU A 272 14.38 -3.74 -11.59
N TYR A 273 13.31 -3.58 -10.84
CA TYR A 273 13.39 -3.48 -9.38
C TYR A 273 12.86 -4.75 -8.74
N PHE A 274 13.60 -5.23 -7.74
CA PHE A 274 13.34 -6.44 -6.99
C PHE A 274 13.22 -6.08 -5.50
N TYR A 275 12.30 -6.71 -4.80
CA TYR A 275 12.16 -6.57 -3.36
C TYR A 275 11.63 -7.85 -2.75
N GLY A 276 12.06 -8.16 -1.53
CA GLY A 276 11.74 -9.42 -0.92
C GLY A 276 12.36 -9.59 0.45
N THR A 277 12.44 -10.85 0.88
CA THR A 277 12.98 -11.23 2.18
C THR A 277 13.95 -12.38 2.04
N VAL A 278 15.00 -12.35 2.87
CA VAL A 278 15.87 -13.49 3.09
C VAL A 278 15.08 -14.55 3.86
N GLN A 279 14.89 -15.71 3.26
CA GLN A 279 14.26 -16.87 3.88
C GLN A 279 15.34 -17.83 4.35
N HIS A 280 15.24 -18.26 5.60
CA HIS A 280 16.17 -19.23 6.17
C HIS A 280 15.53 -20.62 6.14
N GLN A 281 16.09 -21.52 5.32
CA GLN A 281 15.62 -22.91 5.21
C GLN A 281 16.80 -23.86 5.34
N GLN A 282 16.72 -24.82 6.26
CA GLN A 282 17.72 -25.88 6.43
C GLN A 282 19.17 -25.36 6.56
N ALA A 283 19.38 -24.28 7.33
CA ALA A 283 20.67 -23.61 7.51
C ALA A 283 21.23 -22.92 6.25
N VAL A 284 20.38 -22.66 5.26
CA VAL A 284 20.72 -22.01 3.99
C VAL A 284 19.81 -20.80 3.77
N ASP A 285 20.40 -19.70 3.31
CA ASP A 285 19.66 -18.48 3.00
C ASP A 285 19.19 -18.48 1.54
N TYR A 286 17.90 -18.20 1.35
CA TYR A 286 17.25 -18.01 0.06
C TYR A 286 16.78 -16.57 -0.06
N LEU A 287 16.85 -16.00 -1.26
CA LEU A 287 16.24 -14.71 -1.56
C LEU A 287 14.94 -14.97 -2.30
N HIS A 288 13.83 -14.60 -1.69
CA HIS A 288 12.50 -14.70 -2.29
C HIS A 288 11.85 -13.33 -2.33
N GLY A 289 11.21 -12.99 -3.45
CA GLY A 289 10.58 -11.70 -3.61
C GLY A 289 9.89 -11.52 -4.95
N TYR A 290 9.64 -10.27 -5.32
CA TYR A 290 8.92 -9.88 -6.53
C TYR A 290 9.79 -8.96 -7.40
N PHE A 291 9.45 -8.85 -8.69
CA PHE A 291 10.19 -8.01 -9.64
C PHE A 291 9.28 -7.15 -10.54
N CYS A 292 9.75 -5.99 -11.01
CA CYS A 292 9.01 -5.11 -11.92
C CYS A 292 9.21 -5.51 -13.40
N SER A 293 8.13 -5.52 -14.19
CA SER A 293 8.16 -5.90 -15.62
C SER A 293 8.61 -4.75 -16.54
N SER A 294 9.36 -5.09 -17.59
CA SER A 294 9.93 -4.17 -18.58
C SER A 294 8.94 -3.64 -19.63
N SER A 295 7.70 -4.16 -19.71
CA SER A 295 6.72 -3.74 -20.72
C SER A 295 5.72 -2.66 -20.26
N THR A 296 5.50 -2.50 -18.95
CA THR A 296 4.41 -1.65 -18.43
C THR A 296 4.89 -0.48 -17.58
N ASN A 297 6.20 -0.36 -17.36
CA ASN A 297 6.79 0.66 -16.48
C ASN A 297 6.13 0.70 -15.09
N SER A 298 5.65 -0.45 -14.59
CA SER A 298 4.91 -0.55 -13.33
C SER A 298 5.48 -1.65 -12.44
N CYS A 299 5.76 -1.29 -11.19
CA CYS A 299 6.13 -2.23 -10.14
C CYS A 299 4.87 -2.80 -9.51
N SER A 300 4.64 -4.10 -9.70
CA SER A 300 3.45 -4.80 -9.23
C SER A 300 3.84 -6.10 -8.51
N VAL A 301 3.06 -6.51 -7.52
CA VAL A 301 3.11 -7.87 -6.95
C VAL A 301 2.59 -8.93 -7.94
N ASN A 302 1.92 -8.51 -9.02
CA ASN A 302 1.29 -9.38 -10.02
C ASN A 302 2.11 -9.54 -11.32
N THR A 303 3.35 -9.06 -11.35
CA THR A 303 4.23 -9.23 -12.52
C THR A 303 5.03 -10.52 -12.46
N GLY A 304 5.24 -11.05 -11.25
CA GLY A 304 6.02 -12.26 -11.05
C GLY A 304 6.82 -12.29 -9.76
N TYR A 305 7.20 -13.50 -9.34
CA TYR A 305 8.07 -13.72 -8.19
C TYR A 305 9.43 -14.26 -8.64
N PHE A 306 10.43 -14.15 -7.78
CA PHE A 306 11.70 -14.81 -7.96
C PHE A 306 12.13 -15.53 -6.67
N THR A 307 12.83 -16.63 -6.84
CA THR A 307 13.40 -17.42 -5.75
C THR A 307 14.80 -17.85 -6.15
N VAL A 308 15.80 -17.52 -5.34
CA VAL A 308 17.19 -17.94 -5.57
C VAL A 308 17.85 -18.42 -4.28
N GLY A 309 18.68 -19.46 -4.37
CA GLY A 309 19.40 -20.08 -3.26
C GLY A 309 20.75 -20.66 -3.70
N PRO A 310 21.67 -20.96 -2.79
CA PRO A 310 23.00 -21.48 -3.13
C PRO A 310 23.01 -22.96 -3.57
N ARG A 311 21.83 -23.57 -3.81
CA ARG A 311 21.66 -24.99 -4.21
C ARG A 311 20.61 -25.23 -5.30
N TYR A 312 20.41 -24.27 -6.21
CA TYR A 312 19.61 -24.50 -7.43
C TYR A 312 20.51 -24.68 -8.65
#